data_AF-A0A938NQ43-F1
#
_entry.id   AF-A0A938NQ43-F1
#
_cell.length_a   1.000
_cell.length_b   1.000
_cell.length_c   1.000
_cell.angle_alpha   90.00
_cell.angle_beta   90.00
_cell.angle_gamma   90.00
#
_symmetry.space_group_name_H-M   'P 1'
#
loop_
_entity.id
_entity.type
_entity.pdbx_description
1 polymer ?
#
loop_
_entity_poly.entity_id
_entity_poly.type
_entity_poly.pdbx_seq_one_letter_code
_entity_poly.pdbx_strand_id
1 'polypeptide(L)'
;MFSLSAIKEKLMMGSRKKKEILINIEPLETRVVVLNEGRLDNFHIERSEENRLVGSIFKGKIQNLEDGLQAAFVDIGMQKNAFIHYWDMIPEDAARLEEQEGTQNSSRRRRKFSPGEMAKKFPIGSEIVVQVTKDAIGTKGPRVTANLSVPGRYLVMMPGTGLKGISKKIGDADERARLKKILARLPIPETIGIIVRTAGSGTRKTSFARDARTLIEIWKEIDSGMREKPAPC
;
A
#
# COMPACT_ATOMS: atom_id res chain seq x y z
N MET A 1 -55.39 36.64 1.34
CA MET A 1 -54.18 36.99 2.12
C MET A 1 -53.42 35.71 2.41
N PHE A 2 -52.65 35.22 1.43
CA PHE A 2 -51.82 34.01 1.57
C PHE A 2 -50.38 34.47 1.81
N SER A 3 -49.85 34.15 2.98
CA SER A 3 -48.54 34.63 3.46
C SER A 3 -47.39 34.08 2.61
N LEU A 4 -46.53 34.97 2.11
CA LEU A 4 -45.26 34.69 1.43
C LEU A 4 -44.22 33.97 2.33
N SER A 5 -44.53 33.71 3.60
CA SER A 5 -43.65 33.00 4.53
C SER A 5 -43.50 31.50 4.22
N ALA A 6 -44.53 30.85 3.66
CA ALA A 6 -44.52 29.40 3.42
C ALA A 6 -43.69 28.98 2.18
N ILE A 7 -43.43 29.88 1.24
CA ILE A 7 -42.63 29.58 0.03
C ILE A 7 -41.12 29.76 0.30
N LYS A 8 -40.73 30.60 1.26
CA LYS A 8 -39.33 30.77 1.66
C LYS A 8 -38.77 29.59 2.45
N GLU A 9 -39.61 28.83 3.15
CA GLU A 9 -39.18 27.67 3.94
C GLU A 9 -38.81 26.46 3.06
N LYS A 10 -39.45 26.30 1.89
CA LYS A 10 -39.13 25.21 0.95
C LYS A 10 -37.91 25.51 0.07
N LEU A 11 -37.50 26.78 -0.03
CA LEU A 11 -36.26 27.20 -0.72
C LEU A 11 -35.01 27.10 0.19
N MET A 12 -35.20 26.81 1.48
CA MET A 12 -34.14 26.71 2.49
C MET A 12 -34.00 25.28 3.05
N MET A 13 -34.45 24.26 2.31
CA MET A 13 -34.10 22.87 2.61
C MET A 13 -32.78 22.55 1.90
N GLY A 14 -31.72 22.54 2.71
CA GLY A 14 -30.33 22.62 2.30
C GLY A 14 -29.95 21.78 1.09
N SER A 15 -29.21 22.42 0.17
CA SER A 15 -28.34 21.73 -0.77
C SER A 15 -27.38 20.86 0.05
N ARG A 16 -27.74 19.58 0.24
CA ARG A 16 -26.76 18.57 0.61
C ARG A 16 -25.71 18.64 -0.49
N LYS A 17 -24.49 19.05 -0.15
CA LYS A 17 -23.33 18.95 -1.05
C LYS A 17 -23.30 17.55 -1.63
N LYS A 18 -23.84 17.41 -2.84
CA LYS A 18 -24.09 16.11 -3.43
C LYS A 18 -22.80 15.73 -4.13
N LYS A 19 -22.03 14.88 -3.46
CA LYS A 19 -20.93 14.16 -4.11
C LYS A 19 -21.51 12.95 -4.79
N GLU A 20 -21.34 12.88 -6.10
CA GLU A 20 -21.79 11.77 -6.93
C GLU A 20 -20.58 11.09 -7.51
N ILE A 21 -20.65 9.76 -7.65
CA ILE A 21 -19.65 8.97 -8.36
C ILE A 21 -20.39 8.35 -9.55
N LEU A 22 -19.96 8.66 -10.75
CA LEU A 22 -20.45 8.04 -11.98
C LEU A 22 -19.38 7.06 -12.46
N ILE A 23 -19.79 5.81 -12.70
CA ILE A 23 -18.92 4.76 -13.20
C ILE A 23 -19.48 4.33 -14.55
N ASN A 24 -18.71 4.53 -15.61
CA ASN A 24 -19.01 4.00 -16.94
C ASN A 24 -18.08 2.83 -17.23
N ILE A 25 -18.64 1.65 -17.46
CA ILE A 25 -17.89 0.42 -17.71
C ILE A 25 -18.08 0.05 -19.18
N GLU A 26 -17.02 0.15 -19.97
CA GLU A 26 -16.93 -0.32 -21.35
C GLU A 26 -15.93 -1.49 -21.43
N PRO A 27 -16.00 -2.36 -22.46
CA PRO A 27 -15.10 -3.51 -22.58
C PRO A 27 -13.60 -3.15 -22.53
N LEU A 28 -13.21 -1.99 -23.05
CA LEU A 28 -11.82 -1.54 -23.15
C LEU A 28 -11.43 -0.48 -22.11
N GLU A 29 -12.39 0.10 -21.38
CA GLU A 29 -12.09 1.07 -20.35
C GLU A 29 -13.20 1.26 -19.30
N THR A 30 -12.78 1.47 -18.06
CA THR A 30 -13.63 1.94 -16.96
C THR A 30 -13.34 3.42 -16.71
N ARG A 31 -14.38 4.26 -16.78
CA ARG A 31 -14.29 5.70 -16.51
C ARG A 31 -14.98 6.00 -15.19
N VAL A 32 -14.27 6.60 -14.24
CA VAL A 32 -14.81 7.04 -12.95
C VAL A 32 -14.77 8.56 -12.87
N VAL A 33 -15.93 9.15 -12.62
CA VAL A 33 -16.12 10.58 -12.46
C VAL A 33 -16.61 10.86 -11.05
N VAL A 34 -15.93 11.77 -10.33
CA VAL A 34 -16.46 12.34 -9.08
C VAL A 34 -17.03 13.71 -9.40
N LEU A 35 -18.33 13.90 -9.19
CA LEU A 35 -18.99 15.19 -9.28
C LEU A 35 -19.20 15.77 -7.89
N ASN A 36 -19.06 17.08 -7.76
CA ASN A 36 -19.44 17.84 -6.58
C ASN A 36 -20.39 18.95 -7.03
N GLU A 37 -21.66 18.88 -6.60
CA GLU A 37 -22.70 19.84 -7.01
C GLU A 37 -22.84 19.92 -8.55
N GLY A 38 -22.79 18.77 -9.23
CA GLY A 38 -22.88 18.67 -10.69
C GLY A 38 -21.64 19.16 -11.45
N ARG A 39 -20.61 19.64 -10.75
CA ARG A 39 -19.33 20.02 -11.35
C ARG A 39 -18.33 18.88 -11.25
N LEU A 40 -17.57 18.66 -12.32
CA LEU A 40 -16.48 17.68 -12.34
C LEU A 40 -15.41 18.06 -11.30
N ASP A 41 -15.21 17.19 -10.32
CA ASP A 41 -14.19 17.32 -9.27
C ASP A 41 -12.96 16.48 -9.63
N ASN A 42 -13.15 15.23 -10.07
CA ASN A 42 -12.09 14.33 -10.53
C ASN A 42 -12.57 13.43 -11.67
N PHE A 43 -11.64 13.08 -12.57
CA PHE A 43 -11.86 12.14 -13.67
C PHE A 43 -10.72 11.13 -13.74
N HIS A 44 -11.06 9.84 -13.78
CA HIS A 44 -10.13 8.73 -13.90
C HIS A 44 -10.57 7.79 -15.02
N ILE A 45 -9.63 7.35 -15.86
CA ILE A 45 -9.85 6.34 -16.88
C ILE A 45 -8.86 5.21 -16.61
N GLU A 46 -9.37 3.99 -16.50
CA GLU A 46 -8.63 2.75 -16.43
C GLU A 46 -8.89 1.97 -17.72
N ARG A 47 -7.86 1.62 -18.50
CA ARG A 47 -8.00 0.86 -19.75
C ARG A 47 -7.70 -0.61 -19.53
N SER A 48 -8.55 -1.49 -20.05
CA SER A 48 -8.49 -2.94 -19.84
C SER A 48 -7.21 -3.61 -20.37
N GLU A 49 -6.48 -2.95 -21.29
CA GLU A 49 -5.25 -3.47 -21.88
C GLU A 49 -3.98 -3.16 -21.06
N GLU A 50 -4.04 -2.21 -20.12
CA GLU A 50 -2.96 -1.98 -19.17
C GLU A 50 -3.19 -2.86 -17.94
N ASN A 51 -2.87 -4.16 -18.06
CA ASN A 51 -2.71 -5.05 -16.91
C ASN A 51 -1.50 -4.60 -16.08
N ARG A 52 -1.66 -3.50 -15.34
CA ARG A 52 -0.64 -2.94 -14.48
C ARG A 52 -0.45 -3.87 -13.30
N LEU A 53 0.69 -4.55 -13.24
CA LEU A 53 0.98 -5.48 -12.15
C LEU A 53 1.44 -4.75 -10.89
N VAL A 54 1.82 -3.49 -11.01
CA VAL A 54 2.31 -2.68 -9.89
C VAL A 54 1.28 -2.66 -8.76
N GLY A 55 1.71 -3.09 -7.57
CA GLY A 55 0.87 -3.20 -6.38
C GLY A 55 0.30 -4.60 -6.13
N SER A 56 0.25 -5.46 -7.15
CA SER A 56 -0.19 -6.85 -7.03
C SER A 56 0.76 -7.66 -6.15
N ILE A 57 0.18 -8.55 -5.35
CA ILE A 57 0.88 -9.43 -4.41
C ILE A 57 0.79 -10.85 -4.94
N PHE A 58 1.93 -11.55 -4.98
CA PHE A 58 2.05 -12.92 -5.45
C PHE A 58 2.74 -13.77 -4.40
N LYS A 59 2.36 -15.04 -4.33
CA LYS A 59 3.18 -16.06 -3.67
C LYS A 59 4.00 -16.77 -4.73
N GLY A 60 5.32 -16.59 -4.69
CA GLY A 60 6.25 -17.14 -5.67
C GLY A 60 7.20 -18.19 -5.09
N LYS A 61 8.00 -18.79 -5.96
CA LYS A 61 9.08 -19.73 -5.59
C LYS A 61 10.44 -19.18 -6.03
N ILE A 62 11.43 -19.29 -5.15
CA ILE A 62 12.79 -18.85 -5.46
C ILE A 62 13.40 -19.83 -6.47
N GLN A 63 13.69 -19.34 -7.67
CA GLN A 63 14.30 -20.14 -8.74
C GLN A 63 15.82 -20.08 -8.67
N ASN A 64 16.37 -18.91 -8.34
CA ASN A 64 17.82 -18.70 -8.32
C ASN A 64 18.22 -17.56 -7.38
N LEU A 65 19.46 -17.63 -6.87
CA LEU A 65 20.11 -16.64 -6.03
C LEU A 65 21.43 -16.22 -6.68
N GLU A 66 21.64 -14.92 -6.84
CA GLU A 66 22.81 -14.35 -7.50
C GLU A 66 23.55 -13.43 -6.54
N ASP A 67 24.57 -13.96 -5.85
CA ASP A 67 25.35 -13.22 -4.86
C ASP A 67 26.11 -12.03 -5.46
N GLY A 68 26.53 -12.14 -6.73
CA GLY A 68 27.17 -11.05 -7.47
C GLY A 68 26.23 -9.86 -7.68
N LEU A 69 24.94 -10.12 -7.92
CA LEU A 69 23.89 -9.10 -8.06
C LEU A 69 23.24 -8.74 -6.72
N GLN A 70 23.52 -9.49 -5.65
CA GLN A 70 22.84 -9.39 -4.36
C GLN A 70 21.31 -9.49 -4.50
N ALA A 71 20.86 -10.43 -5.32
CA ALA A 71 19.47 -10.54 -5.75
C ALA A 71 19.02 -11.99 -5.94
N ALA A 72 17.71 -12.20 -5.95
CA ALA A 72 17.08 -13.47 -6.26
C ALA A 72 16.12 -13.32 -7.45
N PHE A 73 15.87 -14.43 -8.12
CA PHE A 73 14.84 -14.55 -9.14
C PHE A 73 13.70 -15.42 -8.59
N VAL A 74 12.49 -14.89 -8.65
CA VAL A 74 11.29 -15.52 -8.09
C VAL A 74 10.33 -15.83 -9.24
N ASP A 75 9.93 -17.08 -9.37
CA ASP A 75 8.83 -17.45 -10.23
C ASP A 75 7.51 -17.07 -9.55
N ILE A 76 6.76 -16.17 -10.20
CA ILE A 76 5.45 -15.68 -9.78
C ILE A 76 4.34 -16.08 -10.78
N GLY A 77 4.60 -17.07 -11.64
CA GLY A 77 3.64 -17.55 -12.64
C GLY A 77 3.58 -16.68 -13.91
N MET A 78 4.56 -15.81 -14.10
CA MET A 78 4.69 -14.95 -15.28
C MET A 78 5.66 -15.53 -16.31
N GLN A 79 5.62 -15.01 -17.54
CA GLN A 79 6.57 -15.41 -18.60
C GLN A 79 8.05 -15.19 -18.23
N LYS A 80 8.33 -14.24 -17.34
CA LYS A 80 9.67 -13.94 -16.84
C LYS A 80 9.65 -13.92 -15.32
N ASN A 81 10.69 -14.50 -14.72
CA ASN A 81 10.89 -14.45 -13.28
C ASN A 81 10.99 -13.01 -12.79
N ALA A 82 10.37 -12.75 -11.64
CA ALA A 82 10.50 -11.50 -10.93
C ALA A 82 11.91 -11.34 -10.33
N PHE A 83 12.39 -10.10 -10.30
CA PHE A 83 13.66 -9.73 -9.70
C PHE A 83 13.42 -9.11 -8.32
N ILE A 84 14.08 -9.65 -7.29
CA ILE A 84 14.07 -9.11 -5.92
C ILE A 84 15.50 -8.89 -5.42
N HIS A 85 15.77 -7.75 -4.81
CA HIS A 85 17.06 -7.52 -4.15
C HIS A 85 17.06 -8.19 -2.77
N TYR A 86 18.19 -8.72 -2.31
CA TYR A 86 18.30 -9.31 -0.96
C TYR A 86 17.80 -8.39 0.19
N TRP A 87 17.99 -7.06 0.13
CA TRP A 87 17.41 -6.13 1.13
C TRP A 87 15.89 -6.10 1.14
N ASP A 88 15.30 -6.37 -0.02
CA ASP A 88 13.86 -6.39 -0.22
C ASP A 88 13.27 -7.76 0.16
N MET A 89 14.07 -8.78 0.49
CA MET A 89 13.59 -10.12 0.87
C MET A 89 13.28 -10.26 2.38
N ILE A 90 13.72 -9.30 3.21
CA ILE A 90 13.58 -9.38 4.67
C ILE A 90 12.87 -8.12 5.19
N PRO A 91 11.55 -8.19 5.46
CA PRO A 91 10.74 -7.04 5.92
C PRO A 91 11.25 -6.32 7.16
N GLU A 92 11.73 -7.07 8.14
CA GLU A 92 12.23 -6.51 9.39
C GLU A 92 13.51 -5.69 9.21
N ASP A 93 14.41 -6.10 8.31
CA ASP A 93 15.63 -5.36 8.01
C ASP A 93 15.29 -4.02 7.34
N ALA A 94 14.29 -3.98 6.47
CA ALA A 94 13.81 -2.74 5.85
C ALA A 94 13.19 -1.79 6.87
N ALA A 95 12.36 -2.30 7.78
CA ALA A 95 11.75 -1.52 8.86
C ALA A 95 12.81 -0.91 9.79
N ARG A 96 13.82 -1.68 10.19
CA ARG A 96 14.93 -1.19 11.04
C ARG A 96 15.71 -0.06 10.38
N LEU A 97 15.91 -0.11 9.06
CA LEU A 97 16.59 0.95 8.32
C LEU A 97 15.74 2.23 8.29
N GLU A 98 14.43 2.13 8.10
CA GLU A 98 13.54 3.30 8.10
C GLU A 98 13.45 3.99 9.47
N GLU A 99 13.45 3.24 10.58
CA GLU A 99 13.52 3.83 11.93
C GLU A 99 14.82 4.59 12.16
N GLN A 100 15.94 4.05 11.65
CA GLN A 100 17.27 4.65 11.79
C GLN A 100 17.49 5.86 10.86
N GLU A 101 16.80 5.94 9.73
CA GLU A 101 16.78 7.13 8.86
C GLU A 101 16.06 8.33 9.49
N GLY A 102 15.18 8.10 10.47
CA GLY A 102 14.54 9.17 11.26
C GLY A 102 15.49 9.92 12.19
N THR A 103 16.66 9.33 12.49
CA THR A 103 17.79 9.97 13.17
C THR A 103 18.73 10.57 12.12
N GLN A 104 18.99 11.88 12.23
CA GLN A 104 19.72 12.76 11.29
C GLN A 104 21.17 12.35 10.94
N ASN A 105 21.63 11.13 11.21
CA ASN A 105 23.04 10.76 11.10
C ASN A 105 23.29 9.29 10.72
N SER A 106 22.75 8.82 9.59
CA SER A 106 23.05 7.47 9.10
C SER A 106 23.12 7.40 7.58
N SER A 107 24.23 7.88 7.00
CA SER A 107 24.70 7.43 5.69
C SER A 107 25.25 5.99 5.79
N ARG A 108 24.42 5.02 6.19
CA ARG A 108 24.88 3.63 6.32
C ARG A 108 24.58 2.82 5.06
N ARG A 109 25.67 2.39 4.43
CA ARG A 109 25.74 1.45 3.32
C ARG A 109 24.80 0.27 3.56
N ARG A 110 23.93 0.00 2.59
CA ARG A 110 23.13 -1.24 2.55
C ARG A 110 24.08 -2.43 2.76
N ARG A 111 23.80 -3.28 3.75
CA ARG A 111 24.77 -4.17 4.44
C ARG A 111 25.58 -5.17 3.60
N LYS A 112 25.56 -5.31 2.28
CA LYS A 112 26.15 -6.43 1.48
C LYS A 112 26.16 -7.83 2.18
N PHE A 113 25.25 -8.70 1.76
CA PHE A 113 25.19 -10.09 2.22
C PHE A 113 26.40 -10.88 1.72
N SER A 114 26.94 -11.72 2.59
CA SER A 114 28.03 -12.63 2.26
C SER A 114 27.55 -13.74 1.31
N PRO A 115 28.43 -14.30 0.46
CA PRO A 115 28.03 -15.39 -0.45
C PRO A 115 27.39 -16.56 0.31
N GLY A 116 26.27 -17.07 -0.20
CA GLY A 116 25.51 -18.17 0.41
C GLY A 116 24.72 -17.83 1.68
N GLU A 117 24.82 -16.62 2.23
CA GLU A 117 24.03 -16.19 3.40
C GLU A 117 22.53 -16.26 3.13
N MET A 118 22.11 -15.75 1.98
CA MET A 118 20.71 -15.76 1.59
C MET A 118 20.22 -17.16 1.22
N ALA A 119 21.07 -18.02 0.66
CA ALA A 119 20.71 -19.40 0.35
C ALA A 119 20.38 -20.22 1.60
N LYS A 120 21.01 -19.93 2.75
CA LYS A 120 20.68 -20.57 4.04
C LYS A 120 19.29 -20.17 4.55
N LYS A 121 18.92 -18.90 4.36
CA LYS A 121 17.66 -18.35 4.85
C LYS A 121 16.49 -18.61 3.89
N PHE A 122 16.80 -18.65 2.60
CA PHE A 122 15.88 -18.78 1.49
C PHE A 122 16.40 -19.80 0.48
N PRO A 123 16.34 -21.11 0.78
CA PRO A 123 16.79 -22.14 -0.16
C PRO A 123 16.07 -22.06 -1.51
N ILE A 124 16.72 -22.51 -2.58
CA ILE A 124 16.07 -22.62 -3.89
C ILE A 124 14.84 -23.53 -3.77
N GLY A 125 13.74 -23.14 -4.40
CA GLY A 125 12.42 -23.79 -4.32
C GLY A 125 11.56 -23.34 -3.14
N SER A 126 12.12 -22.59 -2.17
CA SER A 126 11.34 -22.04 -1.06
C SER A 126 10.34 -20.98 -1.53
N GLU A 127 9.21 -20.89 -0.82
CA GLU A 127 8.15 -19.92 -1.13
C GLU A 127 8.49 -18.54 -0.56
N ILE A 128 8.14 -17.49 -1.29
CA ILE A 128 8.26 -16.10 -0.84
C ILE A 128 7.07 -15.29 -1.35
N VAL A 129 6.49 -14.48 -0.47
CA VAL A 129 5.43 -13.54 -0.84
C VAL A 129 6.06 -12.22 -1.25
N VAL A 130 5.66 -11.71 -2.41
CA VAL A 130 6.25 -10.51 -2.99
C VAL A 130 5.19 -9.60 -3.59
N GLN A 131 5.42 -8.29 -3.51
CA GLN A 131 4.62 -7.24 -4.15
C GLN A 131 5.38 -6.64 -5.32
N VAL A 132 4.71 -6.45 -6.45
CA VAL A 132 5.29 -5.82 -7.63
C VAL A 132 5.44 -4.31 -7.41
N THR A 133 6.68 -3.83 -7.56
CA THR A 133 7.04 -2.41 -7.42
C THR A 133 7.26 -1.72 -8.76
N LYS A 134 7.74 -2.47 -9.76
CA LYS A 134 7.87 -2.03 -11.15
C LYS A 134 7.45 -3.15 -12.07
N ASP A 135 6.73 -2.78 -13.11
CA ASP A 135 6.31 -3.71 -14.15
C ASP A 135 7.49 -4.29 -14.94
N ALA A 136 7.24 -5.34 -15.70
CA ALA A 136 8.22 -5.90 -16.64
C ALA A 136 8.57 -4.86 -17.72
N ILE A 137 9.84 -4.80 -18.12
CA ILE A 137 10.31 -3.86 -19.16
C ILE A 137 11.14 -4.64 -20.17
N GLY A 138 10.61 -4.74 -21.40
CA GLY A 138 11.25 -5.46 -22.49
C GLY A 138 11.51 -6.92 -22.12
N THR A 139 12.79 -7.31 -22.04
CA THR A 139 13.21 -8.66 -21.67
C THR A 139 13.38 -8.90 -20.17
N LYS A 140 13.27 -7.85 -19.35
CA LYS A 140 13.44 -7.92 -17.89
C LYS A 140 12.08 -8.19 -17.23
N GLY A 141 12.03 -9.20 -16.37
CA GLY A 141 10.88 -9.46 -15.51
C GLY A 141 10.60 -8.33 -14.53
N PRO A 142 9.44 -8.35 -13.85
CA PRO A 142 9.02 -7.29 -12.94
C PRO A 142 9.95 -7.20 -11.73
N ARG A 143 10.07 -6.00 -11.14
CA ARG A 143 10.78 -5.81 -9.87
C ARG A 143 9.79 -5.98 -8.72
N VAL A 144 10.15 -6.81 -7.75
CA VAL A 144 9.30 -7.10 -6.59
C VAL A 144 10.01 -6.84 -5.27
N THR A 145 9.24 -6.78 -4.18
CA THR A 145 9.71 -6.66 -2.80
C THR A 145 8.90 -7.56 -1.88
N ALA A 146 9.49 -8.15 -0.85
CA ALA A 146 8.77 -8.82 0.23
C ALA A 146 8.25 -7.82 1.29
N ASN A 147 8.63 -6.54 1.19
CA ASN A 147 8.13 -5.45 2.04
C ASN A 147 6.73 -5.05 1.58
N LEU A 148 5.74 -5.88 1.91
CA LEU A 148 4.36 -5.69 1.47
C LEU A 148 3.78 -4.39 2.02
N SER A 149 3.00 -3.71 1.19
CA SER A 149 2.30 -2.48 1.56
C SER A 149 0.86 -2.51 1.04
N VAL A 150 -0.09 -2.23 1.93
CA VAL A 150 -1.51 -2.13 1.58
C VAL A 150 -1.97 -0.70 1.89
N PRO A 151 -2.19 0.14 0.85
CA PRO A 151 -2.57 1.53 1.05
C PRO A 151 -4.06 1.67 1.37
N GLY A 152 -4.36 2.29 2.51
CA GLY A 152 -5.69 2.78 2.87
C GLY A 152 -5.83 4.25 2.51
N ARG A 153 -6.95 4.88 2.92
CA ARG A 153 -7.19 6.30 2.62
C ARG A 153 -6.24 7.22 3.39
N TYR A 154 -6.02 6.92 4.66
CA TYR A 154 -5.26 7.72 5.61
C TYR A 154 -4.02 6.99 6.13
N LEU A 155 -4.05 5.67 6.12
CA LEU A 155 -3.00 4.78 6.60
C LEU A 155 -2.39 3.99 5.43
N VAL A 156 -1.15 3.55 5.59
CA VAL A 156 -0.57 2.46 4.82
C VAL A 156 -0.23 1.36 5.82
N MET A 157 -0.72 0.16 5.58
CA MET A 157 -0.39 -1.03 6.37
C MET A 157 0.84 -1.71 5.79
N MET A 158 1.77 -2.11 6.65
CA MET A 158 3.03 -2.77 6.33
C MET A 158 3.14 -4.09 7.12
N PRO A 159 2.54 -5.18 6.62
CA PRO A 159 2.58 -6.47 7.31
C PRO A 159 4.00 -7.02 7.45
N GLY A 160 4.27 -7.75 8.54
CA GLY A 160 5.60 -8.31 8.81
C GLY A 160 6.62 -7.27 9.28
N THR A 161 6.17 -6.07 9.62
CA THR A 161 7.00 -5.00 10.19
C THR A 161 6.34 -4.47 11.47
N GLY A 162 7.12 -3.98 12.43
CA GLY A 162 6.58 -3.27 13.61
C GLY A 162 6.53 -1.75 13.45
N LEU A 163 6.85 -1.25 12.25
CA LEU A 163 7.15 0.16 12.00
C LEU A 163 5.91 1.05 12.19
N LYS A 164 6.00 2.07 13.05
CA LYS A 164 4.97 3.10 13.20
C LYS A 164 5.49 4.45 12.75
N GLY A 165 4.98 4.95 11.63
CA GLY A 165 5.49 6.13 10.94
C GLY A 165 4.45 7.21 10.66
N ILE A 166 4.92 8.43 10.43
CA ILE A 166 4.13 9.55 9.90
C ILE A 166 4.86 10.08 8.67
N SER A 167 4.13 10.31 7.57
CA SER A 167 4.69 10.85 6.34
C SER A 167 5.62 12.05 6.59
N LYS A 168 6.79 12.03 5.95
CA LYS A 168 7.78 13.13 6.00
C LYS A 168 7.20 14.46 5.49
N LYS A 169 6.15 14.42 4.66
CA LYS A 169 5.44 15.61 4.15
C LYS A 169 4.56 16.31 5.21
N ILE A 170 4.27 15.66 6.34
CA ILE A 170 3.58 16.29 7.48
C ILE A 170 4.67 16.88 8.38
N GLY A 171 4.97 18.15 8.18
CA GLY A 171 6.06 18.86 8.89
C GLY A 171 5.65 19.46 10.24
N ASP A 172 4.37 19.77 10.43
CA ASP A 172 3.86 20.42 11.64
C ASP A 172 4.07 19.54 12.89
N ALA A 173 4.69 20.12 13.91
CA ALA A 173 5.14 19.39 15.10
C ALA A 173 3.95 18.97 15.98
N ASP A 174 2.96 19.84 16.13
CA ASP A 174 1.76 19.58 16.95
C ASP A 174 0.89 18.49 16.31
N GLU A 175 0.71 18.57 14.99
CA GLU A 175 0.01 17.55 14.23
C GLU A 175 0.72 16.21 14.30
N ARG A 176 2.06 16.19 14.18
CA ARG A 176 2.85 14.96 14.37
C ARG A 176 2.66 14.38 15.76
N ALA A 177 2.67 15.20 16.81
CA ALA A 177 2.44 14.75 18.18
C ALA A 177 1.02 14.19 18.36
N ARG A 178 0.01 14.84 17.76
CA ARG A 178 -1.37 14.37 17.76
C ARG A 178 -1.52 13.02 17.05
N LEU A 179 -0.94 12.90 15.85
CA LEU A 179 -0.98 11.67 15.05
C LEU A 179 -0.26 10.51 15.74
N LYS A 180 0.89 10.75 16.40
CA LYS A 180 1.58 9.75 17.23
C LYS A 180 0.67 9.21 18.34
N LYS A 181 -0.06 10.09 19.04
CA LYS A 181 -1.03 9.69 20.08
C LYS A 181 -2.19 8.85 19.50
N ILE A 182 -2.62 9.14 18.27
CA ILE A 182 -3.65 8.35 17.58
C ILE A 182 -3.10 6.98 17.22
N LEU A 183 -1.94 6.90 16.55
CA LEU A 183 -1.30 5.65 16.16
C LEU A 183 -1.07 4.71 17.35
N ALA A 184 -0.64 5.24 18.49
CA ALA A 184 -0.40 4.46 19.70
C ALA A 184 -1.67 3.78 20.26
N ARG A 185 -2.87 4.28 19.92
CA ARG A 185 -4.15 3.78 20.41
C ARG A 185 -4.92 2.95 19.38
N LEU A 186 -4.40 2.80 18.17
CA LEU A 186 -5.07 2.00 17.15
C LEU A 186 -4.91 0.51 17.48
N PRO A 187 -5.98 -0.29 17.37
CA PRO A 187 -5.96 -1.72 17.68
C PRO A 187 -5.34 -2.50 16.51
N ILE A 188 -4.01 -2.50 16.42
CA ILE A 188 -3.24 -3.16 15.36
C ILE A 188 -2.24 -4.12 16.02
N PRO A 189 -2.10 -5.36 15.52
CA PRO A 189 -1.07 -6.29 15.99
C PRO A 189 0.34 -5.70 15.90
N GLU A 190 1.24 -6.10 16.81
CA GLU A 190 2.64 -5.61 16.81
C GLU A 190 3.44 -6.05 15.58
N THR A 191 2.99 -7.11 14.90
CA THR A 191 3.58 -7.62 13.65
C THR A 191 3.16 -6.83 12.42
N ILE A 192 2.34 -5.78 12.58
CA ILE A 192 1.85 -4.95 11.49
C ILE A 192 2.23 -3.49 11.72
N GLY A 193 3.01 -2.96 10.78
CA GLY A 193 3.44 -1.58 10.76
C GLY A 193 2.37 -0.70 10.13
N ILE A 194 2.33 0.57 10.53
CA ILE A 194 1.43 1.56 9.95
C ILE A 194 2.15 2.89 9.72
N ILE A 195 1.94 3.46 8.55
CA ILE A 195 2.38 4.81 8.20
C ILE A 195 1.18 5.73 7.94
N VAL A 196 1.16 6.90 8.58
CA VAL A 196 0.14 7.92 8.29
C VAL A 196 0.47 8.65 6.98
N ARG A 197 -0.49 8.63 6.04
CA ARG A 197 -0.44 9.37 4.77
C ARG A 197 -0.70 10.86 5.00
N THR A 198 -0.27 11.70 4.05
CA THR A 198 -0.57 13.15 4.06
C THR A 198 -2.05 13.45 4.17
N ALA A 199 -2.91 12.65 3.53
CA ALA A 199 -4.36 12.77 3.59
C ALA A 199 -4.93 12.56 5.01
N GLY A 200 -4.17 11.94 5.92
CA GLY A 200 -4.54 11.77 7.33
C GLY A 200 -4.35 13.04 8.17
N SER A 201 -3.62 14.05 7.66
CA SER A 201 -3.43 15.32 8.38
C SER A 201 -4.77 15.99 8.69
N GLY A 202 -4.93 16.50 9.91
CA GLY A 202 -6.15 17.15 10.40
C GLY A 202 -7.35 16.22 10.57
N THR A 203 -7.21 14.92 10.27
CA THR A 203 -8.31 13.96 10.33
C THR A 203 -8.58 13.48 11.76
N ARG A 204 -9.85 13.18 12.07
CA ARG A 204 -10.28 12.69 13.39
C ARG A 204 -9.86 11.24 13.64
N LYS A 205 -9.63 10.88 14.90
CA LYS A 205 -9.24 9.51 15.35
C LYS A 205 -10.17 8.40 14.83
N THR A 206 -11.47 8.68 14.71
CA THR A 206 -12.48 7.71 14.27
C THR A 206 -12.31 7.29 12.81
N SER A 207 -11.83 8.20 11.96
CA SER A 207 -11.55 7.89 10.55
C SER A 207 -10.36 6.94 10.42
N PHE A 208 -9.31 7.14 11.23
CA PHE A 208 -8.18 6.22 11.28
C PHE A 208 -8.58 4.83 11.77
N ALA A 209 -9.43 4.74 12.79
CA ALA A 209 -9.93 3.45 13.27
C ALA A 209 -10.79 2.73 12.22
N ARG A 210 -11.55 3.45 11.39
CA ARG A 210 -12.30 2.85 10.29
C ARG A 210 -11.38 2.35 9.19
N ASP A 211 -10.42 3.17 8.77
CA ASP A 211 -9.43 2.83 7.75
C ASP A 211 -8.57 1.62 8.17
N ALA A 212 -8.15 1.58 9.44
CA ALA A 212 -7.42 0.44 9.99
C ALA A 212 -8.23 -0.87 9.95
N ARG A 213 -9.53 -0.84 10.25
CA ARG A 213 -10.39 -2.04 10.16
C ARG A 213 -10.48 -2.57 8.74
N THR A 214 -10.73 -1.68 7.77
CA THR A 214 -10.76 -2.06 6.35
C THR A 214 -9.43 -2.67 5.91
N LEU A 215 -8.30 -2.09 6.32
CA LEU A 215 -6.99 -2.66 6.00
C LEU A 215 -6.77 -4.04 6.62
N ILE A 216 -7.24 -4.26 7.86
CA ILE A 216 -7.15 -5.57 8.51
C ILE A 216 -8.01 -6.62 7.79
N GLU A 217 -9.20 -6.25 7.33
CA GLU A 217 -10.08 -7.13 6.55
C GLU A 217 -9.41 -7.54 5.23
N ILE A 218 -8.90 -6.57 4.47
CA ILE A 218 -8.15 -6.83 3.23
C ILE A 218 -6.94 -7.74 3.51
N TRP A 219 -6.19 -7.46 4.59
CA TRP A 219 -5.03 -8.27 4.93
C TRP A 219 -5.39 -9.70 5.29
N LYS A 220 -6.52 -9.94 5.96
CA LYS A 220 -6.99 -11.30 6.27
C LYS A 220 -7.31 -12.08 4.99
N GLU A 221 -7.92 -11.45 4.00
CA GLU A 221 -8.19 -12.08 2.71
C GLU A 221 -6.89 -12.46 1.99
N ILE A 222 -5.92 -11.55 1.97
CA ILE A 222 -4.59 -11.82 1.40
C ILE A 222 -3.91 -12.97 2.16
N ASP A 223 -3.88 -12.93 3.50
CA ASP A 223 -3.25 -13.95 4.34
C ASP A 223 -3.89 -15.34 4.19
N SER A 224 -5.22 -15.42 4.07
CA SER A 224 -5.90 -16.68 3.74
C SER A 224 -5.44 -17.19 2.38
N GLY A 225 -5.43 -16.32 1.36
CA GLY A 225 -5.00 -16.67 0.01
C GLY A 225 -3.57 -17.19 -0.05
N MET A 226 -2.65 -16.56 0.71
CA MET A 226 -1.25 -16.98 0.79
C MET A 226 -1.07 -18.37 1.41
N ARG A 227 -1.89 -18.72 2.41
CA ARG A 227 -1.81 -20.02 3.11
C ARG A 227 -2.46 -21.15 2.33
N GLU A 228 -3.55 -20.88 1.64
CA GLU A 228 -4.38 -21.91 1.01
C GLU A 228 -3.93 -22.26 -0.42
N LYS A 229 -3.43 -21.28 -1.18
CA LYS A 229 -3.06 -21.50 -2.59
C LYS A 229 -1.60 -21.96 -2.70
N PRO A 230 -1.27 -22.94 -3.57
CA PRO A 230 0.12 -23.33 -3.81
C PRO A 230 0.84 -22.28 -4.67
N ALA A 231 2.14 -22.05 -4.43
CA ALA A 231 2.92 -21.18 -5.31
C ALA A 231 3.27 -21.87 -6.66
N PRO A 232 3.29 -21.13 -7.79
CA PRO A 232 3.01 -19.69 -7.89
C PRO A 232 1.52 -19.34 -7.99
N CYS A 233 1.07 -18.28 -7.30
CA CYS A 233 -0.33 -17.80 -7.33
C CYS A 233 -0.49 -16.32 -6.97
#